data_AF-A0A7K2NRU8-F1
#
_entry.id   AF-A0A7K2NRU8-F1
#
_cell.length_a   1.000
_cell.length_b   1.000
_cell.length_c   1.000
_cell.angle_alpha   90.00
_cell.angle_beta   90.00
_cell.angle_gamma   90.00
#
_symmetry.space_group_name_H-M   'P 1'
#
loop_
_entity.id
_entity.type
_entity.pdbx_description
1 polymer ?
#
loop_
_entity_poly.entity_id
_entity_poly.type
_entity_poly.pdbx_seq_one_letter_code
_entity_poly.pdbx_strand_id
1 'polypeptide(L)'
;GGLAADTPDRIAERSEGDPALRTVETALWLCRAYLEAGDAARAEEWVARAKGWSGDYDWRIFWHRGLIHLTRGAVDKAEDEFAATYAALPGEAAPKLALGFCAEYLAERPRESAEEGGGPADAQAAARTRVRRAQAEEFYEAVLR
;
A
#
# COMPACT_ATOMS: atom_id res chain seq x y z
N GLY A 1 22.30 -18.65 -10.30
CA GLY A 1 20.84 -18.45 -10.27
C GLY A 1 20.57 -17.16 -9.55
N GLY A 2 19.90 -16.20 -10.21
CA GLY A 2 19.50 -14.94 -9.59
C GLY A 2 18.16 -15.09 -8.86
N LEU A 3 17.78 -14.08 -8.08
CA LEU A 3 16.53 -14.01 -7.31
C LEU A 3 15.28 -14.39 -8.14
N ALA A 4 15.28 -14.12 -9.45
CA ALA A 4 14.14 -14.40 -10.33
C ALA A 4 13.97 -15.89 -10.75
N ALA A 5 14.96 -16.76 -10.52
CA ALA A 5 14.90 -18.18 -10.94
C ALA A 5 14.49 -19.14 -9.82
N ASP A 6 14.52 -18.68 -8.57
CA ASP A 6 14.20 -19.47 -7.37
C ASP A 6 12.82 -19.06 -6.80
N THR A 7 12.17 -19.98 -6.11
CA THR A 7 10.90 -19.68 -5.43
C THR A 7 11.15 -18.72 -4.25
N PRO A 8 10.16 -17.90 -3.86
CA PRO A 8 10.28 -17.02 -2.70
C PRO A 8 10.64 -17.78 -1.42
N ASP A 9 10.13 -19.01 -1.25
CA ASP A 9 10.47 -19.88 -0.11
C ASP A 9 11.96 -20.23 -0.05
N ARG A 10 12.55 -20.60 -1.20
CA ARG A 10 13.98 -20.95 -1.25
C ARG A 10 14.88 -19.76 -0.97
N ILE A 11 14.52 -18.59 -1.48
CA ILE A 11 15.28 -17.36 -1.21
C ILE A 11 15.14 -16.96 0.26
N ALA A 12 13.94 -17.07 0.84
CA ALA A 12 13.70 -16.84 2.25
C ALA A 12 14.57 -17.74 3.13
N GLU A 13 14.56 -19.06 2.89
CA GLU A 13 15.39 -20.04 3.62
C GLU A 13 16.88 -19.71 3.48
N ARG A 14 17.37 -19.46 2.26
CA ARG A 14 18.79 -19.14 2.03
C ARG A 14 19.22 -17.86 2.74
N SER A 15 18.33 -16.87 2.85
CA SER A 15 18.64 -15.61 3.52
C SER A 15 18.90 -15.75 5.02
N GLU A 16 18.43 -16.82 5.66
CA GLU A 16 18.71 -17.09 7.07
C GLU A 16 20.18 -17.47 7.30
N GLY A 17 20.79 -18.17 6.33
CA GLY A 17 22.17 -18.67 6.41
C GLY A 17 23.20 -17.84 5.64
N ASP A 18 22.78 -16.99 4.71
CA ASP A 18 23.67 -16.24 3.81
C ASP A 18 23.58 -14.72 4.07
N PRO A 19 24.56 -14.10 4.74
CA PRO A 19 24.61 -12.65 4.94
C PRO A 19 24.53 -11.83 3.65
N ALA A 20 24.97 -12.37 2.50
CA ALA A 20 24.87 -11.66 1.22
C ALA A 20 23.42 -11.48 0.75
N LEU A 21 22.49 -12.29 1.26
CA LEU A 21 21.07 -12.20 0.99
C LEU A 21 20.29 -11.42 2.07
N ARG A 22 20.90 -11.08 3.21
CA ARG A 22 20.25 -10.28 4.28
C ARG A 22 20.32 -8.78 3.99
N THR A 23 19.69 -8.37 2.88
CA THR A 23 19.64 -6.99 2.42
C THR A 23 18.20 -6.47 2.37
N VAL A 24 18.04 -5.14 2.42
CA VAL A 24 16.74 -4.48 2.27
C VAL A 24 16.10 -4.88 0.93
N GLU A 25 16.90 -4.95 -0.13
CA GLU A 25 16.47 -5.29 -1.48
C GLU A 25 15.92 -6.72 -1.55
N THR A 26 16.59 -7.70 -0.93
CA THR A 26 16.08 -9.08 -0.87
C THR A 26 14.79 -9.16 -0.07
N ALA A 27 14.71 -8.46 1.07
CA ALA A 27 13.51 -8.44 1.88
C ALA A 27 12.31 -7.81 1.15
N LEU A 28 12.50 -6.69 0.45
CA LEU A 28 11.44 -6.07 -0.34
C LEU A 28 11.02 -6.92 -1.55
N TRP A 29 11.97 -7.60 -2.19
CA TRP A 29 11.66 -8.57 -3.24
C TRP A 29 10.80 -9.72 -2.70
N LEU A 30 11.16 -10.29 -1.54
CA LEU A 30 10.39 -11.34 -0.87
C LEU A 30 8.99 -10.84 -0.47
N CYS A 31 8.89 -9.62 0.07
CA CYS A 31 7.61 -8.99 0.37
C CYS A 31 6.70 -8.97 -0.87
N ARG A 32 7.22 -8.52 -2.02
CA ARG A 32 6.46 -8.45 -3.26
C ARG A 32 6.07 -9.83 -3.78
N ALA A 33 6.99 -10.79 -3.75
CA ALA A 33 6.73 -12.15 -4.19
C ALA A 33 5.65 -12.86 -3.35
N TYR A 34 5.62 -12.63 -2.04
CA TYR A 34 4.56 -13.17 -1.18
C TYR A 34 3.21 -12.48 -1.38
N LEU A 35 3.19 -11.17 -1.65
CA LEU A 35 1.95 -10.48 -2.04
C LEU A 35 1.38 -11.05 -3.35
N GLU A 36 2.23 -11.28 -4.34
CA GLU A 36 1.83 -11.91 -5.62
C GLU A 36 1.28 -13.34 -5.42
N ALA A 37 1.79 -14.05 -4.41
CA ALA A 37 1.28 -15.37 -4.00
C ALA A 37 0.03 -15.32 -3.10
N GLY A 38 -0.48 -14.12 -2.76
CA GLY A 38 -1.63 -13.94 -1.86
C GLY A 38 -1.32 -14.10 -0.37
N ASP A 39 -0.04 -14.20 0.01
CA ASP A 39 0.40 -14.38 1.38
C ASP A 39 0.78 -13.05 2.04
N ALA A 40 -0.24 -12.30 2.42
CA ALA A 40 -0.08 -11.00 3.07
C ALA A 40 0.60 -11.09 4.45
N ALA A 41 0.59 -12.26 5.11
CA ALA A 41 1.24 -12.45 6.40
C ALA A 41 2.75 -12.48 6.24
N ARG A 42 3.26 -13.35 5.34
CA ARG A 42 4.71 -13.40 5.06
C ARG A 42 5.22 -12.11 4.45
N ALA A 43 4.43 -11.45 3.60
CA ALA A 43 4.79 -10.14 3.09
C ALA A 43 5.04 -9.11 4.22
N GLU A 44 4.17 -9.10 5.25
CA GLU A 44 4.31 -8.21 6.39
C GLU A 44 5.58 -8.49 7.20
N GLU A 45 5.94 -9.76 7.39
CA GLU A 45 7.18 -10.09 8.07
C GLU A 45 8.42 -9.60 7.31
N TRP A 46 8.40 -9.72 5.97
CA TRP A 46 9.52 -9.31 5.14
C TRP A 46 9.67 -7.79 5.04
N VAL A 47 8.56 -7.03 4.98
CA VAL A 47 8.65 -5.56 5.06
C VAL A 47 9.13 -5.10 6.45
N ALA A 48 8.79 -5.82 7.52
CA ALA A 48 9.30 -5.52 8.86
C ALA A 48 10.81 -5.77 8.98
N ARG A 49 11.32 -6.86 8.38
CA ARG A 49 12.76 -7.11 8.25
C ARG A 49 13.45 -6.01 7.45
N ALA A 50 12.88 -5.65 6.29
CA ALA A 50 13.40 -4.55 5.46
C ALA A 50 13.51 -3.24 6.26
N LYS A 51 12.48 -2.91 7.05
CA LYS A 51 12.47 -1.72 7.92
C LYS A 51 13.57 -1.78 8.98
N GLY A 52 13.80 -2.95 9.57
CA GLY A 52 14.87 -3.15 10.56
C GLY A 52 16.28 -3.05 9.96
N TRP A 53 16.42 -3.19 8.65
CA TRP A 53 17.69 -3.13 7.92
C TRP A 53 17.89 -1.83 7.13
N SER A 54 16.83 -1.02 6.96
CA SER A 54 16.89 0.27 6.29
C SER A 54 17.29 1.40 7.25
N GLY A 55 17.74 2.53 6.70
CA GLY A 55 17.93 3.76 7.47
C GLY A 55 16.60 4.39 7.91
N ASP A 56 16.71 5.47 8.69
CA ASP A 56 15.55 6.26 9.07
C ASP A 56 14.85 6.81 7.81
N TYR A 57 13.52 6.66 7.75
CA TYR A 57 12.66 7.24 6.73
C TYR A 57 12.80 6.70 5.29
N ASP A 58 12.97 5.38 5.11
CA ASP A 58 12.93 4.74 3.78
C ASP A 58 11.51 4.63 3.22
N TRP A 59 11.21 5.42 2.17
CA TRP A 59 9.88 5.46 1.54
C TRP A 59 9.40 4.11 1.02
N ARG A 60 10.32 3.21 0.66
CA ARG A 60 9.98 1.88 0.14
C ARG A 60 9.22 1.06 1.16
N ILE A 61 9.47 1.30 2.46
CA ILE A 61 8.76 0.64 3.56
C ILE A 61 7.29 1.04 3.57
N PHE A 62 7.00 2.35 3.48
CA PHE A 62 5.63 2.85 3.42
C PHE A 62 4.89 2.32 2.20
N TRP A 63 5.54 2.34 1.03
CA TRP A 63 4.96 1.80 -0.21
C TRP A 63 4.51 0.33 -0.05
N HIS A 64 5.40 -0.54 0.45
CA HIS A 64 5.07 -1.96 0.61
C HIS A 64 4.03 -2.21 1.70
N ARG A 65 4.03 -1.44 2.80
CA ARG A 65 2.97 -1.49 3.82
C ARG A 65 1.61 -1.08 3.27
N GLY A 66 1.56 -0.06 2.41
CA GLY A 66 0.35 0.33 1.69
C GLY A 66 -0.20 -0.82 0.84
N LEU A 67 0.66 -1.48 0.07
CA LEU A 67 0.26 -2.66 -0.73
C LEU A 67 -0.27 -3.81 0.15
N ILE A 68 0.39 -4.11 1.28
CA ILE A 68 -0.10 -5.11 2.24
C ILE A 68 -1.50 -4.74 2.75
N HIS A 69 -1.72 -3.47 3.12
CA HIS A 69 -3.02 -3.01 3.58
C HIS A 69 -4.11 -3.14 2.50
N LEU A 70 -3.79 -2.83 1.23
CA LEU A 70 -4.72 -3.07 0.12
C LEU A 70 -5.10 -4.54 -0.04
N THR A 71 -4.14 -5.47 0.04
CA THR A 71 -4.45 -6.92 -0.05
C THR A 71 -5.36 -7.41 1.08
N ARG A 72 -5.39 -6.71 2.21
CA ARG A 72 -6.25 -7.01 3.37
C ARG A 72 -7.58 -6.24 3.36
N GLY A 73 -7.84 -5.42 2.34
CA GLY A 73 -9.01 -4.55 2.27
C GLY A 73 -8.98 -3.36 3.24
N ALA A 74 -7.85 -3.11 3.91
CA ALA A 74 -7.67 -2.02 4.87
C ALA A 74 -7.27 -0.72 4.15
N VAL A 75 -8.14 -0.23 3.27
CA VAL A 75 -7.82 0.88 2.35
C VAL A 75 -7.58 2.21 3.08
N ASP A 76 -8.20 2.42 4.23
CA ASP A 76 -7.92 3.54 5.14
C ASP A 76 -6.45 3.56 5.59
N LYS A 77 -5.94 2.41 6.04
CA LYS A 77 -4.53 2.27 6.44
C LYS A 77 -3.59 2.35 5.24
N ALA A 78 -4.03 1.87 4.08
CA ALA A 78 -3.25 1.98 2.85
C ALA A 78 -3.07 3.45 2.43
N GLU A 79 -4.14 4.26 2.54
CA GLU A 79 -4.11 5.70 2.27
C GLU A 79 -3.03 6.40 3.09
N ASP A 80 -2.95 6.13 4.40
CA ASP A 80 -1.94 6.72 5.30
C ASP A 80 -0.50 6.38 4.86
N GLU A 81 -0.23 5.12 4.51
CA GLU A 81 1.10 4.69 4.06
C GLU A 81 1.46 5.26 2.67
N PHE A 82 0.50 5.36 1.76
CA PHE A 82 0.72 6.02 0.47
C PHE A 82 0.89 7.53 0.60
N ALA A 83 0.25 8.17 1.57
CA ALA A 83 0.47 9.58 1.88
C ALA A 83 1.90 9.82 2.39
N ALA A 84 2.42 8.91 3.24
CA ALA A 84 3.82 8.96 3.66
C ALA A 84 4.80 8.75 2.49
N THR A 85 4.45 7.87 1.55
CA THR A 85 5.22 7.66 0.30
C THR A 85 5.19 8.92 -0.58
N TYR A 86 4.02 9.53 -0.76
CA TYR A 86 3.85 10.78 -1.51
C TYR A 86 4.63 11.93 -0.90
N ALA A 87 4.65 12.04 0.43
CA ALA A 87 5.44 13.06 1.13
C ALA A 87 6.94 12.93 0.84
N ALA A 88 7.45 11.70 0.65
CA ALA A 88 8.83 11.45 0.27
C ALA A 88 9.08 11.62 -1.25
N LEU A 89 8.07 11.35 -2.08
CA LEU A 89 8.16 11.32 -3.54
C LEU A 89 7.01 12.10 -4.21
N PRO A 90 6.91 13.42 -4.03
CA PRO A 90 5.76 14.19 -4.51
C PRO A 90 5.70 14.31 -6.04
N GLY A 91 6.83 14.12 -6.72
CA GLY A 91 6.91 14.14 -8.19
C GLY A 91 6.41 12.87 -8.85
N GLU A 92 6.41 11.74 -8.14
CA GLU A 92 6.18 10.43 -8.73
C GLU A 92 4.70 10.14 -9.00
N ALA A 93 4.42 9.46 -10.11
CA ALA A 93 3.05 9.09 -10.48
C ALA A 93 2.48 7.99 -9.57
N ALA A 94 3.30 7.01 -9.18
CA ALA A 94 2.88 5.85 -8.40
C ALA A 94 2.13 6.19 -7.09
N PRO A 95 2.67 7.03 -6.18
CA PRO A 95 1.95 7.38 -4.96
C PRO A 95 0.68 8.22 -5.22
N LYS A 96 0.67 9.07 -6.26
CA LYS A 96 -0.52 9.83 -6.65
C LYS A 96 -1.64 8.89 -7.10
N LEU A 97 -1.34 7.94 -7.99
CA LEU A 97 -2.31 6.95 -8.44
C LEU A 97 -2.84 6.10 -7.28
N ALA A 98 -1.97 5.69 -6.35
CA ALA A 98 -2.37 4.92 -5.18
C ALA A 98 -3.31 5.72 -4.24
N LEU A 99 -3.04 7.01 -4.03
CA LEU A 99 -3.91 7.90 -3.26
C LEU A 99 -5.25 8.16 -3.96
N GLY A 100 -5.23 8.36 -5.28
CA GLY A 100 -6.45 8.48 -6.08
C GLY A 100 -7.33 7.23 -5.96
N PHE A 101 -6.73 6.05 -6.10
CA PHE A 101 -7.42 4.78 -5.91
C PHE A 101 -8.03 4.64 -4.50
N CYS A 102 -7.28 4.99 -3.45
CA CYS A 102 -7.80 4.93 -2.09
C CYS A 102 -8.99 5.88 -1.89
N ALA A 103 -8.90 7.10 -2.41
CA ALA A 103 -9.98 8.08 -2.31
C ALA A 103 -11.25 7.62 -3.05
N GLU A 104 -11.14 7.06 -4.25
CA GLU A 104 -12.28 6.48 -4.98
C GLU A 104 -12.91 5.31 -4.23
N TYR A 105 -12.09 4.35 -3.80
CA TYR A 105 -12.57 3.18 -3.09
C TYR A 105 -13.33 3.59 -1.80
N LEU A 106 -12.76 4.52 -1.03
CA LEU A 106 -13.39 5.02 0.19
C LEU A 106 -14.69 5.81 -0.08
N ALA A 107 -14.84 6.38 -1.28
CA ALA A 107 -16.08 7.03 -1.72
C ALA A 107 -17.19 6.04 -2.08
N GLU A 108 -16.83 4.85 -2.58
CA GLU A 108 -17.75 3.80 -3.07
C GLU A 108 -18.09 2.73 -2.04
N ARG A 109 -17.35 2.65 -0.94
CA ARG A 109 -17.61 1.68 0.14
C ARG A 109 -19.07 1.68 0.57
N PRO A 110 -19.77 0.53 0.48
CA PRO A 110 -21.12 0.40 0.98
C PRO A 110 -21.19 0.77 2.46
N ARG A 111 -22.26 1.45 2.86
CA ARG A 111 -22.51 1.68 4.28
C ARG A 111 -22.89 0.34 4.89
N GLU A 112 -22.04 -0.22 5.75
CA GLU A 112 -22.51 -1.22 6.70
C GLU A 112 -23.54 -0.53 7.60
N SER A 113 -24.81 -0.91 7.44
CA SER A 113 -25.98 -0.39 8.15
C SER A 113 -26.26 1.13 7.99
N ALA A 114 -26.80 1.53 6.84
CA ALA A 114 -27.70 2.68 6.83
C ALA A 114 -29.13 2.16 6.92
N GLU A 115 -29.70 2.17 8.12
CA GLU A 115 -31.14 2.08 8.30
C GLU A 115 -31.80 3.19 7.47
N GLU A 116 -32.83 2.82 6.73
CA GLU A 116 -33.51 3.62 5.73
C GLU A 116 -34.02 4.94 6.32
N GLY A 117 -33.46 6.07 5.89
CA GLY A 117 -34.02 7.37 6.24
C GLY A 117 -33.17 8.55 5.80
N GLY A 118 -33.63 9.28 4.78
CA GLY A 118 -33.05 10.48 4.15
C GLY A 118 -32.80 11.67 5.08
N GLY A 119 -31.94 11.49 6.08
CA GLY A 119 -31.65 12.47 7.13
C GLY A 119 -30.36 13.28 6.90
N PRO A 120 -30.02 14.22 7.80
CA PRO A 120 -28.80 15.02 7.71
C PRO A 120 -27.50 14.19 7.69
N ALA A 121 -27.51 12.99 8.27
CA ALA A 121 -26.41 12.03 8.19
C ALA A 121 -26.16 11.57 6.74
N ASP A 122 -27.22 11.39 5.94
CA ASP A 122 -27.12 11.03 4.52
C ASP A 122 -26.55 12.17 3.67
N ALA A 123 -26.99 13.40 3.93
CA ALA A 123 -26.48 14.58 3.26
C ALA A 123 -24.99 14.78 3.55
N GLN A 124 -24.56 14.59 4.80
CA GLN A 124 -23.16 14.70 5.19
C GLN A 124 -22.32 13.56 4.60
N ALA A 125 -22.86 12.34 4.53
CA ALA A 125 -22.21 11.23 3.87
C ALA A 125 -22.07 11.45 2.36
N ALA A 126 -23.11 11.94 1.67
CA ALA A 126 -23.04 12.30 0.25
C ALA A 126 -22.01 13.43 0.01
N ALA A 127 -21.91 14.40 0.93
CA ALA A 127 -20.88 15.42 0.87
C ALA A 127 -19.46 14.82 1.00
N ARG A 128 -19.24 13.90 1.95
CA ARG A 128 -17.96 13.18 2.09
C ARG A 128 -17.60 12.40 0.83
N THR A 129 -18.55 11.67 0.24
CA THR A 129 -18.35 10.97 -1.03
C THR A 129 -17.93 11.91 -2.16
N ARG A 130 -18.59 13.08 -2.29
CA ARG A 130 -18.21 14.08 -3.30
C ARG A 130 -16.79 14.62 -3.08
N VAL A 131 -16.43 14.92 -1.83
CA VAL A 131 -15.07 15.39 -1.48
C VAL A 131 -14.02 14.34 -1.84
N ARG A 132 -14.27 13.07 -1.51
CA ARG A 132 -13.34 11.98 -1.82
C ARG A 132 -13.17 11.76 -3.34
N ARG A 133 -14.24 11.85 -4.13
CA ARG A 133 -14.13 11.79 -5.60
C ARG A 133 -13.32 12.95 -6.18
N ALA A 134 -13.58 14.17 -5.71
CA ALA A 134 -12.80 15.33 -6.14
C ALA A 134 -11.31 15.19 -5.77
N GLN A 135 -11.01 14.65 -4.58
CA GLN A 135 -9.64 14.36 -4.16
C GLN A 135 -8.97 13.32 -5.07
N ALA A 136 -9.71 12.28 -5.50
CA ALA A 136 -9.17 11.31 -6.44
C ALA A 136 -8.85 11.93 -7.80
N GLU A 137 -9.76 12.71 -8.36
CA GLU A 137 -9.58 13.44 -9.61
C GLU A 137 -8.34 14.35 -9.55
N GLU A 138 -8.14 15.06 -8.43
CA GLU A 138 -6.95 15.89 -8.23
C GLU A 138 -5.64 15.09 -8.33
N PHE A 139 -5.58 13.92 -7.70
CA PHE A 139 -4.39 13.06 -7.78
C PHE A 139 -4.15 12.53 -9.19
N TYR A 140 -5.21 12.14 -9.91
CA TYR A 140 -5.08 11.66 -11.29
C TYR A 140 -4.65 12.75 -12.26
N GLU A 141 -5.21 13.96 -12.13
CA GLU A 141 -4.78 15.12 -12.93
C GLU A 141 -3.32 15.51 -12.62
N ALA A 142 -2.88 15.34 -11.38
CA ALA A 142 -1.48 15.60 -10.99
C ALA A 142 -0.47 14.59 -11.58
N VAL A 143 -0.92 13.50 -12.21
CA VAL A 143 -0.07 12.56 -12.97
C VAL A 143 0.14 13.04 -14.42
N LEU A 144 -0.80 13.84 -14.96
CA LEU A 144 -0.78 14.30 -16.35
C LEU A 144 0.02 15.60 -16.56
N ARG A 145 0.51 16.22 -15.48
CA ARG A 145 1.32 17.46 -15.49
C ARG A 145 2.81 17.14 -15.41
#